data_AF-A0AAD5U360-F1
#
_entry.id   AF-A0AAD5U360-F1
#
_cell.length_a   1.000
_cell.length_b   1.000
_cell.length_c   1.000
_cell.angle_alpha   90.00
_cell.angle_beta   90.00
_cell.angle_gamma   90.00
#
_symmetry.space_group_name_H-M   'P 1'
#
loop_
_entity.id
_entity.type
_entity.pdbx_description
1 polymer ?
#
loop_
_entity_poly.entity_id
_entity_poly.type
_entity_poly.pdbx_seq_one_letter_code
_entity_poly.pdbx_strand_id
1 'polypeptide(L)'
;MTETIVKKTKFEWNRSYSSFTEDQAVARIKKDFADIFNSLVQIEELVDFSSVTHKTVNIKDTLYEDLCICIEVEDFPGAATKSSKEVNVNDMVFLILVKIKRENDRAKESGGFEEFVIVDTISEIPEEPILVVDSQNVYDISNKPSYGILSTGVSWSFIKYSDNDIVVSEEVTAIFPRMSQQKKRWFDQNSKVIDIIYKIILDNQNK
;
A
#
# COMPACT_ATOMS: atom_id res chain seq x y z
N MET A 1 23.17 4.91 -38.39
CA MET A 1 22.57 4.33 -37.16
C MET A 1 22.56 5.43 -36.13
N THR A 2 21.38 5.92 -35.76
CA THR A 2 21.22 7.04 -34.83
C THR A 2 20.96 6.47 -33.44
N GLU A 3 21.95 6.53 -32.56
CA GLU A 3 21.79 6.12 -31.16
C GLU A 3 20.85 7.10 -30.46
N THR A 4 19.73 6.59 -29.99
CA THR A 4 18.79 7.36 -29.17
C THR A 4 19.32 7.36 -27.74
N ILE A 5 19.90 8.48 -27.32
CA ILE A 5 20.36 8.67 -25.94
C ILE A 5 19.11 8.79 -25.06
N VAL A 6 18.78 7.72 -24.35
CA VAL A 6 17.78 7.74 -23.28
C VAL A 6 18.37 8.57 -22.13
N LYS A 7 17.91 9.81 -21.97
CA LYS A 7 18.23 10.63 -20.80
C LYS A 7 17.67 9.94 -19.56
N LYS A 8 18.55 9.39 -18.71
CA LYS A 8 18.19 8.99 -17.34
C LYS A 8 17.89 10.25 -16.54
N THR A 9 16.62 10.52 -16.29
CA THR A 9 16.21 11.57 -15.34
C THR A 9 16.68 11.15 -13.95
N LYS A 10 17.57 11.91 -13.34
CA LYS A 10 18.05 11.66 -11.98
C LYS A 10 17.00 12.25 -11.04
N PHE A 11 16.12 11.42 -10.51
CA PHE A 11 15.09 11.85 -9.54
C PHE A 11 15.77 12.03 -8.17
N GLU A 12 15.65 13.22 -7.60
CA GLU A 12 16.08 13.50 -6.24
C GLU A 12 14.89 13.29 -5.29
N TRP A 13 14.98 12.23 -4.48
CA TRP A 13 14.01 11.91 -3.43
C TRP A 13 13.99 13.05 -2.40
N ASN A 14 13.04 13.97 -2.51
CA ASN A 14 12.95 15.10 -1.60
C ASN A 14 11.95 14.81 -0.47
N ARG A 15 12.55 14.39 0.66
CA ARG A 15 12.08 14.45 2.05
C ARG A 15 11.02 13.42 2.49
N SER A 16 11.51 12.49 3.29
CA SER A 16 10.77 11.64 4.21
C SER A 16 9.94 12.47 5.20
N TYR A 17 8.70 12.03 5.47
CA TYR A 17 7.80 12.63 6.45
C TYR A 17 8.23 12.35 7.90
N SER A 18 9.18 11.43 8.12
CA SER A 18 9.78 11.20 9.44
C SER A 18 10.39 12.46 10.07
N SER A 19 10.68 13.49 9.26
CA SER A 19 11.22 14.78 9.72
C SER A 19 10.17 15.86 9.96
N PHE A 20 8.89 15.59 9.69
CA PHE A 20 7.81 16.55 9.85
C PHE A 20 7.27 16.49 11.28
N THR A 21 7.04 17.64 11.89
CA THR A 21 6.19 17.71 13.09
C THR A 21 4.73 17.48 12.71
N GLU A 22 3.90 17.09 13.68
CA GLU A 22 2.46 16.95 13.47
C GLU A 22 1.84 18.22 12.89
N ASP A 23 2.17 19.39 13.44
CA ASP A 23 1.72 20.69 12.92
C ASP A 23 2.10 20.92 11.46
N GLN A 24 3.30 20.51 11.04
CA GLN A 24 3.75 20.64 9.66
C GLN A 24 2.98 19.70 8.73
N ALA A 25 2.66 18.49 9.19
CA ALA A 25 1.85 17.54 8.46
C ALA A 25 0.39 18.04 8.34
N VAL A 26 -0.22 18.50 9.43
CA VAL A 26 -1.57 19.10 9.46
C VAL A 26 -1.66 20.32 8.57
N ALA A 27 -0.67 21.24 8.62
CA ALA A 27 -0.65 22.42 7.77
C ALA A 27 -0.59 22.08 6.28
N ARG A 28 0.07 20.97 5.92
CA ARG A 28 0.18 20.48 4.55
C ARG A 28 -1.08 19.76 4.09
N ILE A 29 -1.63 18.90 4.94
CA ILE A 29 -2.83 18.10 4.71
C ILE A 29 -4.11 18.97 4.76
N LYS A 30 -4.07 20.09 5.48
CA LYS A 30 -5.20 21.01 5.74
C LYS A 30 -6.39 20.34 6.43
N LYS A 31 -6.14 19.25 7.17
CA LYS A 31 -7.14 18.50 7.92
C LYS A 31 -6.51 18.02 9.22
N ASP A 32 -7.27 18.06 10.29
CA ASP A 32 -6.85 17.56 11.59
C ASP A 32 -6.80 16.02 11.59
N PHE A 33 -5.78 15.43 12.23
CA PHE A 33 -5.65 13.98 12.27
C PHE A 33 -6.77 13.32 13.07
N ALA A 34 -7.21 13.92 14.17
CA ALA A 34 -8.33 13.40 14.94
C ALA A 34 -9.60 13.40 14.09
N ASP A 35 -9.85 14.45 13.30
CA ASP A 35 -10.99 14.47 12.38
C ASP A 35 -10.90 13.35 11.35
N ILE A 36 -9.72 13.07 10.78
CA ILE A 36 -9.50 11.97 9.83
C ILE A 36 -9.82 10.61 10.47
N PHE A 37 -9.27 10.33 11.66
CA PHE A 37 -9.45 9.05 12.34
C PHE A 37 -10.81 8.89 13.03
N ASN A 38 -11.56 9.97 13.26
CA ASN A 38 -12.93 9.92 13.73
C ASN A 38 -13.94 9.73 12.58
N SER A 39 -13.52 9.88 11.33
CA SER A 39 -14.36 9.74 10.13
C SER A 39 -13.94 8.56 9.25
N LEU A 40 -13.57 7.43 9.85
CA LEU A 40 -13.23 6.23 9.10
C LEU A 40 -14.44 5.71 8.33
N VAL A 41 -14.20 5.20 7.12
CA VAL A 41 -15.23 4.62 6.25
C VAL A 41 -15.01 3.14 6.02
N GLN A 42 -16.05 2.41 5.63
CA GLN A 42 -15.85 1.05 5.16
C GLN A 42 -15.02 1.05 3.87
N ILE A 43 -14.24 0.00 3.66
CA ILE A 43 -13.30 -0.01 2.55
C ILE A 43 -13.97 -0.03 1.18
N GLU A 44 -15.18 -0.59 1.12
CA GLU A 44 -16.08 -0.57 -0.02
C GLU A 44 -16.53 0.85 -0.42
N GLU A 45 -16.39 1.84 0.46
CA GLU A 45 -16.69 3.25 0.15
C GLU A 45 -15.50 3.96 -0.52
N LEU A 46 -14.27 3.48 -0.29
CA LEU A 46 -13.08 4.06 -0.92
C LEU A 46 -12.95 3.69 -2.40
N VAL A 47 -13.29 2.44 -2.71
CA VAL A 47 -12.94 1.77 -3.96
C VAL A 47 -14.13 0.96 -4.49
N ASP A 48 -14.49 1.18 -5.75
CA ASP A 48 -15.51 0.38 -6.44
C ASP A 48 -14.92 -0.96 -6.92
N PHE A 49 -15.33 -2.05 -6.28
CA PHE A 49 -14.85 -3.40 -6.61
C PHE A 49 -15.49 -4.01 -7.87
N SER A 50 -16.43 -3.33 -8.52
CA SER A 50 -17.16 -3.87 -9.69
C SER A 50 -16.25 -4.32 -10.84
N SER A 51 -15.05 -3.75 -10.95
CA SER A 51 -14.08 -4.07 -12.00
C SER A 51 -12.98 -5.06 -11.58
N VAL A 52 -13.03 -5.62 -10.37
CA VAL A 52 -12.05 -6.62 -9.92
C VAL A 52 -12.40 -7.98 -10.53
N THR A 53 -11.55 -8.46 -11.45
CA THR A 53 -11.79 -9.66 -12.26
C THR A 53 -11.21 -10.94 -11.62
N HIS A 54 -11.53 -12.11 -12.19
CA HIS A 54 -10.96 -13.41 -11.80
C HIS A 54 -9.42 -13.48 -11.79
N LYS A 55 -8.71 -12.53 -12.40
CA LYS A 55 -7.24 -12.47 -12.35
C LYS A 55 -6.70 -12.33 -10.92
N THR A 56 -7.45 -11.72 -9.99
CA THR A 56 -7.01 -11.61 -8.59
C THR A 56 -6.96 -12.95 -7.85
N VAL A 57 -7.71 -13.96 -8.30
CA VAL A 57 -7.78 -15.27 -7.63
C VAL A 57 -6.41 -15.97 -7.66
N ASN A 58 -5.74 -16.00 -8.82
CA ASN A 58 -4.42 -16.64 -8.95
C ASN A 58 -3.35 -15.90 -8.11
N ILE A 59 -3.41 -14.57 -8.08
CA ILE A 59 -2.49 -13.74 -7.29
C ILE A 59 -2.66 -14.04 -5.81
N LYS A 60 -3.92 -14.13 -5.34
CA LYS A 60 -4.25 -14.42 -3.95
C LYS A 60 -3.72 -15.78 -3.48
N ASP A 61 -3.81 -16.81 -4.32
CA ASP A 61 -3.30 -18.15 -3.97
C ASP A 61 -1.79 -18.15 -3.77
N THR A 62 -1.05 -17.64 -4.76
CA THR A 62 0.41 -17.56 -4.67
C THR A 62 0.82 -16.68 -3.49
N LEU A 63 0.24 -15.48 -3.38
CA LEU A 63 0.58 -14.55 -2.32
C LEU A 63 0.27 -15.10 -0.92
N TYR A 64 -0.82 -15.84 -0.75
CA TYR A 64 -1.11 -16.53 0.51
C TYR A 64 0.03 -17.48 0.90
N GLU A 65 0.53 -18.28 -0.04
CA GLU A 65 1.63 -19.21 0.19
C GLU A 65 2.92 -18.47 0.55
N ASP A 66 3.25 -17.40 -0.17
CA ASP A 66 4.44 -16.60 0.14
C ASP A 66 4.36 -15.92 1.51
N LEU A 67 3.18 -15.37 1.86
CA LEU A 67 2.98 -14.76 3.17
C LEU A 67 3.09 -15.80 4.29
N CYS A 68 2.61 -17.03 4.08
CA CYS A 68 2.80 -18.10 5.05
C CYS A 68 4.29 -18.42 5.25
N ILE A 69 5.06 -18.51 4.15
CA ILE A 69 6.51 -18.73 4.20
C ILE A 69 7.22 -17.59 4.93
N CYS A 70 6.89 -16.33 4.62
CA CYS A 70 7.47 -15.18 5.30
C CYS A 70 7.18 -15.20 6.80
N ILE A 71 5.93 -15.46 7.21
CA ILE A 71 5.58 -15.56 8.64
C ILE A 71 6.34 -16.71 9.34
N GLU A 72 6.57 -17.83 8.65
CA GLU A 72 7.32 -18.96 9.19
C GLU A 72 8.83 -18.71 9.30
N VAL A 73 9.41 -17.96 8.37
CA VAL A 73 10.85 -17.68 8.33
C VAL A 73 11.24 -16.48 9.19
N GLU A 74 10.44 -15.42 9.17
CA GLU A 74 10.76 -14.13 9.77
C GLU A 74 10.10 -13.92 11.15
N ASP A 75 9.26 -14.86 11.60
CA ASP A 75 8.30 -14.72 12.69
C ASP A 75 7.13 -13.75 12.41
N PHE A 76 6.01 -14.00 13.08
CA PHE A 76 4.82 -13.17 12.97
C PHE A 76 5.10 -11.71 13.43
N PRO A 77 4.78 -10.68 12.62
CA PRO A 77 5.10 -9.29 12.95
C PRO A 77 4.55 -8.79 14.29
N GLY A 78 3.37 -9.29 14.70
CA GLY A 78 2.79 -8.95 16.00
C GLY A 78 3.49 -9.60 17.21
N ALA A 79 4.36 -10.59 16.98
CA ALA A 79 5.12 -11.29 18.02
C ALA A 79 6.63 -10.96 17.98
N ALA A 80 7.09 -10.23 16.97
CA ALA A 80 8.48 -9.87 16.75
C ALA A 80 8.98 -8.81 17.75
N THR A 81 10.30 -8.82 18.04
CA THR A 81 10.95 -7.75 18.82
C THR A 81 10.88 -6.43 18.08
N LYS A 82 10.96 -5.27 18.78
CA LYS A 82 10.79 -3.95 18.14
C LYS A 82 11.67 -3.73 16.91
N SER A 83 12.95 -4.14 16.97
CA SER A 83 13.90 -3.98 15.86
C SER A 83 13.70 -4.98 14.71
N SER A 84 13.13 -6.16 14.96
CA SER A 84 12.80 -7.13 13.90
C SER A 84 11.41 -6.88 13.31
N LYS A 85 10.51 -6.26 14.07
CA LYS A 85 9.14 -5.92 13.63
C LYS A 85 9.14 -5.00 12.42
N GLU A 86 9.94 -3.94 12.42
CA GLU A 86 9.99 -3.00 11.28
C GLU A 86 10.49 -3.65 9.99
N VAL A 87 11.55 -4.46 10.07
CA VAL A 87 12.11 -5.19 8.93
C VAL A 87 11.07 -6.16 8.35
N ASN A 88 10.43 -6.96 9.21
CA ASN A 88 9.42 -7.93 8.79
C ASN A 88 8.19 -7.26 8.16
N VAL A 89 7.75 -6.12 8.73
CA VAL A 89 6.59 -5.38 8.21
C VAL A 89 6.91 -4.77 6.84
N ASN A 90 8.10 -4.18 6.68
CA ASN A 90 8.59 -3.67 5.39
C ASN A 90 8.68 -4.78 4.34
N ASP A 91 9.29 -5.92 4.68
CA ASP A 91 9.49 -7.04 3.76
C ASP A 91 8.15 -7.64 3.32
N MET A 92 7.18 -7.77 4.23
CA MET A 92 5.83 -8.25 3.90
C MET A 92 5.05 -7.27 3.02
N VAL A 93 5.07 -5.97 3.35
CA VAL A 93 4.43 -4.94 2.52
C VAL A 93 5.04 -4.93 1.13
N PHE A 94 6.37 -4.96 1.04
CA PHE A 94 7.11 -5.00 -0.21
C PHE A 94 6.78 -6.25 -1.04
N LEU A 95 6.75 -7.43 -0.41
CA LEU A 95 6.38 -8.70 -1.06
C LEU A 95 5.01 -8.62 -1.72
N ILE A 96 4.00 -8.10 -1.00
CA ILE A 96 2.63 -7.94 -1.50
C ILE A 96 2.62 -7.01 -2.71
N LEU A 97 3.20 -5.80 -2.57
CA LEU A 97 3.21 -4.79 -3.63
C LEU A 97 3.94 -5.28 -4.89
N VAL A 98 5.11 -5.91 -4.73
CA VAL A 98 5.91 -6.44 -5.85
C VAL A 98 5.17 -7.54 -6.59
N LYS A 99 4.48 -8.44 -5.89
CA LYS A 99 3.74 -9.53 -6.54
C LYS A 99 2.56 -9.01 -7.33
N ILE A 100 1.76 -8.12 -6.75
CA ILE A 100 0.63 -7.52 -7.44
C ILE A 100 1.11 -6.74 -8.67
N LYS A 101 2.19 -5.97 -8.54
CA LYS A 101 2.81 -5.26 -9.66
C LYS A 101 3.25 -6.21 -10.78
N ARG A 102 4.02 -7.26 -10.46
CA ARG A 102 4.53 -8.21 -11.48
C ARG A 102 3.41 -8.89 -12.25
N GLU A 103 2.33 -9.27 -11.56
CA GLU A 103 1.18 -9.91 -12.20
C GLU A 103 0.40 -8.93 -13.09
N ASN A 104 0.30 -7.68 -12.65
CA ASN A 104 -0.22 -6.61 -13.48
C ASN A 104 0.67 -6.35 -14.73
N ASP A 105 1.99 -6.32 -14.57
CA ASP A 105 2.94 -6.08 -15.67
C ASP A 105 2.89 -7.23 -16.70
N ARG A 106 2.75 -8.48 -16.24
CA ARG A 106 2.54 -9.64 -17.14
C ARG A 106 1.27 -9.53 -17.96
N ALA A 107 0.23 -8.87 -17.44
CA ALA A 107 -1.01 -8.64 -18.17
C ALA A 107 -0.88 -7.53 -19.23
N LYS A 108 0.17 -6.68 -19.16
CA LYS A 108 0.48 -5.65 -20.13
C LYS A 108 1.58 -6.12 -21.08
N GLU A 109 1.20 -6.64 -22.24
CA GLU A 109 2.16 -6.76 -23.34
C GLU A 109 2.57 -5.34 -23.78
N SER A 110 3.83 -4.95 -23.50
CA SER A 110 4.50 -3.70 -23.91
C SER A 110 4.20 -2.41 -23.11
N GLY A 111 5.27 -1.84 -22.52
CA GLY A 111 5.41 -0.39 -22.36
C GLY A 111 5.46 0.17 -20.94
N GLY A 112 6.68 0.54 -20.51
CA GLY A 112 6.91 1.59 -19.49
C GLY A 112 6.92 1.14 -18.02
N PHE A 113 7.95 1.54 -17.28
CA PHE A 113 8.01 1.37 -15.83
C PHE A 113 7.17 2.47 -15.14
N GLU A 114 6.12 2.09 -14.41
CA GLU A 114 5.45 2.97 -13.44
C GLU A 114 6.16 2.83 -12.08
N GLU A 115 6.69 3.93 -11.56
CA GLU A 115 7.42 3.98 -10.28
C GLU A 115 6.42 4.00 -9.10
N PHE A 116 6.63 3.11 -8.13
CA PHE A 116 5.91 3.13 -6.85
C PHE A 116 6.78 3.89 -5.85
N VAL A 117 6.21 4.83 -5.13
CA VAL A 117 6.93 5.61 -4.11
C VAL A 117 7.05 4.79 -2.82
N ILE A 118 8.25 4.89 -2.25
CA ILE A 118 8.75 4.14 -1.11
C ILE A 118 8.04 4.59 0.17
N VAL A 119 7.28 3.67 0.75
CA VAL A 119 7.24 3.28 2.18
C VAL A 119 8.09 4.17 3.10
N ASP A 120 7.44 5.00 3.92
CA ASP A 120 8.11 5.74 4.99
C ASP A 120 7.38 5.59 6.32
N THR A 121 8.14 5.48 7.40
CA THR A 121 7.65 5.27 8.77
C THR A 121 7.28 6.61 9.39
N ILE A 122 6.04 6.76 9.86
CA ILE A 122 5.64 7.91 10.69
C ILE A 122 5.59 7.43 12.15
N SER A 123 6.56 7.79 13.00
CA SER A 123 6.48 7.43 14.43
C SER A 123 7.39 8.24 15.36
N GLU A 124 6.81 8.66 16.49
CA GLU A 124 7.47 8.68 17.80
C GLU A 124 6.70 7.74 18.77
N ILE A 125 6.92 6.41 18.65
CA ILE A 125 6.53 5.30 19.56
C ILE A 125 5.18 4.60 19.25
N PRO A 126 4.99 3.27 19.47
CA PRO A 126 5.89 2.10 19.44
C PRO A 126 5.52 1.05 18.35
N GLU A 127 4.50 1.31 17.52
CA GLU A 127 3.82 0.37 16.59
C GLU A 127 3.74 0.95 15.17
N GLU A 128 4.92 1.27 14.65
CA GLU A 128 5.17 2.29 13.63
C GLU A 128 4.57 1.91 12.25
N PRO A 129 3.48 2.57 11.81
CA PRO A 129 2.85 2.23 10.54
C PRO A 129 3.68 2.77 9.37
N ILE A 130 3.81 1.96 8.33
CA ILE A 130 4.35 2.37 7.04
C ILE A 130 3.27 3.10 6.27
N LEU A 131 3.55 4.32 5.84
CA LEU A 131 2.77 5.02 4.84
C LEU A 131 3.37 4.75 3.45
N VAL A 132 2.63 4.05 2.60
CA VAL A 132 2.92 3.94 1.16
C VAL A 132 2.02 4.90 0.44
N VAL A 133 2.56 5.99 -0.13
CA VAL A 133 1.78 6.89 -0.99
C VAL A 133 2.14 6.60 -2.42
N ASP A 134 1.16 6.36 -3.29
CA ASP A 134 1.40 6.41 -4.73
C ASP A 134 1.28 7.86 -5.20
N SER A 135 2.39 8.44 -5.65
CA SER A 135 2.34 9.72 -6.36
C SER A 135 3.46 9.77 -7.39
N GLN A 136 3.10 9.69 -8.67
CA GLN A 136 4.03 10.03 -9.74
C GLN A 136 4.50 11.49 -9.65
N ASN A 137 3.78 12.37 -8.94
CA ASN A 137 4.20 13.73 -8.61
C ASN A 137 3.40 14.27 -7.40
N VAL A 138 3.96 14.34 -6.18
CA VAL A 138 3.32 15.05 -5.04
C VAL A 138 3.04 16.53 -5.36
N TYR A 139 3.75 17.09 -6.35
CA TYR A 139 3.62 18.47 -6.82
C TYR A 139 2.59 18.65 -7.95
N ASP A 140 2.02 17.56 -8.46
CA ASP A 140 0.98 17.58 -9.50
C ASP A 140 -0.20 16.74 -8.99
N ILE A 141 -0.83 17.25 -7.92
CA ILE A 141 -2.18 16.81 -7.53
C ILE A 141 -3.09 17.28 -8.66
N SER A 142 -3.11 16.50 -9.74
CA SER A 142 -4.13 16.56 -10.77
C SER A 142 -5.50 16.38 -10.12
N ASN A 143 -6.59 16.81 -10.78
CA ASN A 143 -8.00 16.59 -10.38
C ASN A 143 -8.42 15.11 -10.16
N LYS A 144 -7.48 14.17 -10.02
CA LYS A 144 -7.72 12.72 -9.89
C LYS A 144 -7.34 12.28 -8.47
N PRO A 145 -8.08 11.31 -7.90
CA PRO A 145 -7.73 10.78 -6.60
C PRO A 145 -6.37 10.06 -6.64
N SER A 146 -5.59 10.27 -5.60
CA SER A 146 -4.37 9.51 -5.28
C SER A 146 -4.65 8.59 -4.10
N TYR A 147 -3.91 7.50 -3.99
CA TYR A 147 -4.14 6.51 -2.93
C TYR A 147 -2.89 6.30 -2.09
N GLY A 148 -3.11 6.00 -0.82
CA GLY A 148 -2.07 5.59 0.12
C GLY A 148 -2.48 4.39 0.96
N ILE A 149 -1.52 3.80 1.65
CA ILE A 149 -1.70 2.64 2.53
C ILE A 149 -0.98 2.95 3.85
N LEU A 150 -1.67 2.77 4.97
CA LEU A 150 -1.10 2.72 6.32
C LEU A 150 -1.03 1.25 6.73
N SER A 151 0.16 0.74 7.05
CA SER A 151 0.32 -0.68 7.39
C SER A 151 1.15 -0.89 8.64
N THR A 152 0.63 -1.72 9.56
CA THR A 152 1.39 -2.30 10.68
C THR A 152 1.97 -3.67 10.34
N GLY A 153 1.91 -4.06 9.07
CA GLY A 153 2.11 -5.43 8.57
C GLY A 153 0.90 -6.31 8.83
N VAL A 154 0.33 -6.26 10.05
CA VAL A 154 -0.84 -7.03 10.47
C VAL A 154 -2.14 -6.41 9.99
N SER A 155 -2.35 -5.13 10.31
CA SER A 155 -3.51 -4.33 9.92
C SER A 155 -3.13 -3.27 8.90
N TRP A 156 -4.04 -3.02 7.98
CA TRP A 156 -3.85 -2.13 6.85
C TRP A 156 -5.06 -1.20 6.74
N SER A 157 -4.82 0.11 6.68
CA SER A 157 -5.84 1.10 6.32
C SER A 157 -5.45 1.72 4.99
N PHE A 158 -6.45 2.12 4.21
CA PHE A 158 -6.24 2.72 2.90
C PHE A 158 -6.67 4.18 2.96
N ILE A 159 -5.90 5.02 2.29
CA ILE A 159 -6.14 6.45 2.21
C ILE A 159 -6.47 6.80 0.77
N LYS A 160 -7.49 7.63 0.57
CA LYS A 160 -7.78 8.28 -0.70
C LYS A 160 -7.66 9.79 -0.51
N TYR A 161 -6.78 10.38 -1.31
CA TYR A 161 -6.53 11.81 -1.38
C TYR A 161 -7.25 12.37 -2.60
N SER A 162 -8.01 13.45 -2.42
CA SER A 162 -8.61 14.26 -3.47
C SER A 162 -8.32 15.74 -3.20
N ASP A 163 -8.61 16.63 -4.16
CA ASP A 163 -8.23 18.05 -4.09
C ASP A 163 -8.60 18.76 -2.77
N ASN A 164 -9.68 18.33 -2.11
CA ASN A 164 -10.18 18.93 -0.88
C ASN A 164 -10.54 17.93 0.22
N ASP A 165 -10.28 16.64 0.05
CA ASP A 165 -10.66 15.66 1.06
C ASP A 165 -9.68 14.49 1.17
N ILE A 166 -9.59 13.98 2.39
CA ILE A 166 -8.87 12.78 2.76
C ILE A 166 -9.86 11.86 3.42
N VAL A 167 -10.00 10.68 2.83
CA VAL A 167 -10.83 9.60 3.35
C VAL A 167 -9.93 8.44 3.71
N VAL A 168 -10.11 7.89 4.91
CA VAL A 168 -9.33 6.76 5.42
C VAL A 168 -10.28 5.61 5.73
N SER A 169 -9.93 4.40 5.32
CA SER A 169 -10.74 3.23 5.66
C SER A 169 -10.57 2.83 7.12
N GLU A 170 -11.55 2.10 7.63
CA GLU A 170 -11.34 1.20 8.76
C GLU A 170 -10.15 0.24 8.49
N GLU A 171 -9.55 -0.24 9.57
CA GLU A 171 -8.46 -1.21 9.48
C GLU A 171 -8.95 -2.55 8.94
N VAL A 172 -8.20 -3.10 7.99
CA VAL A 172 -8.38 -4.46 7.48
C VAL A 172 -7.20 -5.30 7.91
N THR A 173 -7.48 -6.41 8.57
CA THR A 173 -6.44 -7.40 8.89
C THR A 173 -5.97 -8.05 7.58
N ALA A 174 -4.69 -7.94 7.25
CA ALA A 174 -4.09 -8.59 6.08
C ALA A 174 -3.49 -9.96 6.43
N ILE A 175 -2.86 -10.07 7.59
CA ILE A 175 -2.23 -11.29 8.11
C ILE A 175 -2.65 -11.50 9.56
N PHE A 176 -2.66 -12.75 10.03
CA PHE A 176 -3.05 -13.07 11.40
C PHE A 176 -2.34 -14.34 11.91
N PRO A 177 -2.30 -14.58 13.23
CA PRO A 177 -1.65 -15.76 13.78
C PRO A 177 -2.28 -17.05 13.25
N ARG A 178 -1.43 -18.04 12.93
CA ARG A 178 -1.85 -19.34 12.36
C ARG A 178 -2.62 -19.20 11.03
N MET A 179 -2.29 -18.17 10.24
CA MET A 179 -2.86 -17.98 8.92
C MET A 179 -2.68 -19.20 8.02
N SER A 180 -1.53 -19.88 8.09
CA SER A 180 -1.22 -21.10 7.31
C SER A 180 -2.24 -22.24 7.48
N GLN A 181 -2.95 -22.28 8.61
CA GLN A 181 -4.00 -23.27 8.91
C GLN A 181 -5.41 -22.79 8.52
N GLN A 182 -5.54 -21.55 8.06
CA GLN A 182 -6.81 -20.83 7.92
C GLN A 182 -6.95 -20.19 6.52
N LYS A 183 -6.49 -20.87 5.46
CA LYS A 183 -6.56 -20.40 4.07
C LYS A 183 -7.93 -19.87 3.69
N LYS A 184 -8.99 -20.64 3.96
CA LYS A 184 -10.37 -20.25 3.65
C LYS A 184 -10.75 -18.92 4.30
N ARG A 185 -10.44 -18.76 5.60
CA ARG A 185 -10.70 -17.51 6.32
C ARG A 185 -9.96 -16.34 5.69
N TRP A 186 -8.68 -16.54 5.34
CA TRP A 186 -7.89 -15.50 4.70
C TRP A 186 -8.51 -15.09 3.36
N PHE A 187 -8.90 -16.05 2.53
CA PHE A 187 -9.60 -15.76 1.26
C PHE A 187 -10.90 -14.99 1.47
N ASP A 188 -11.75 -15.45 2.38
CA ASP A 188 -13.09 -14.90 2.57
C ASP A 188 -13.07 -13.50 3.21
N GLN A 189 -12.09 -13.20 4.08
CA GLN A 189 -12.12 -12.02 4.95
C GLN A 189 -10.93 -11.07 4.75
N ASN A 190 -9.73 -11.59 4.53
CA ASN A 190 -8.49 -10.82 4.60
C ASN A 190 -7.89 -10.50 3.22
N SER A 191 -8.20 -11.32 2.21
CA SER A 191 -7.71 -11.16 0.85
C SER A 191 -8.25 -9.91 0.14
N LYS A 192 -9.23 -9.22 0.73
CA LYS A 192 -9.76 -7.94 0.25
C LYS A 192 -8.66 -6.89 0.06
N VAL A 193 -7.64 -6.88 0.93
CA VAL A 193 -6.44 -6.03 0.82
C VAL A 193 -5.83 -6.14 -0.58
N ILE A 194 -5.81 -7.34 -1.16
CA ILE A 194 -5.23 -7.60 -2.47
C ILE A 194 -6.12 -7.06 -3.58
N ASP A 195 -7.44 -7.20 -3.45
CA ASP A 195 -8.40 -6.64 -4.41
C ASP A 195 -8.30 -5.11 -4.46
N ILE A 196 -8.11 -4.46 -3.31
CA ILE A 196 -7.98 -3.01 -3.20
C ILE A 196 -6.72 -2.52 -3.88
N ILE A 197 -5.57 -3.10 -3.55
CA ILE A 197 -4.30 -2.71 -4.15
C ILE A 197 -4.34 -2.93 -5.67
N TYR A 198 -4.89 -4.06 -6.11
CA TYR A 198 -5.03 -4.35 -7.54
C TYR A 198 -5.94 -3.31 -8.23
N LYS A 199 -7.05 -2.93 -7.60
CA LYS A 199 -7.96 -1.93 -8.15
C LYS A 199 -7.33 -0.53 -8.18
N ILE A 200 -6.62 -0.12 -7.13
CA ILE A 200 -5.86 1.14 -7.11
C ILE A 200 -4.88 1.18 -8.30
N ILE A 201 -4.17 0.08 -8.54
CA ILE A 201 -3.25 -0.05 -9.69
C ILE A 201 -4.02 0.09 -11.01
N LEU A 202 -5.15 -0.58 -11.19
CA LEU A 202 -5.96 -0.46 -12.42
C LEU A 202 -6.50 0.95 -12.65
N ASP A 203 -6.97 1.63 -11.61
CA ASP A 203 -7.50 3.00 -11.70
C ASP A 203 -6.41 4.00 -12.07
N ASN A 204 -5.16 3.69 -11.73
CA ASN A 204 -4.00 4.48 -12.13
C ASN A 204 -3.58 4.27 -13.59
N GLN A 205 -4.02 3.19 -14.24
CA GLN A 205 -3.61 2.82 -15.60
C GLN A 205 -4.59 3.23 -16.69
N ASN A 206 -5.87 3.31 -16.37
CA ASN A 206 -6.87 3.88 -17.29
C ASN A 206 -6.78 5.42 -17.35
N LYS A 207 -5.63 5.98 -16.97
CA LYS A 207 -5.33 7.43 -16.90
C LYS A 207 -4.70 7.92 -18.18
#